data_AF-A0A7I7L3S9-F1
#
_entry.id   AF-A0A7I7L3S9-F1
#
_cell.length_a   1.000
_cell.length_b   1.000
_cell.length_c   1.000
_cell.angle_alpha   90.00
_cell.angle_beta   90.00
_cell.angle_gamma   90.00
#
_symmetry.space_group_name_H-M   'P 1'
#
loop_
_entity.id
_entity.type
_entity.pdbx_description
1 polymer ?
#
loop_
_entity_poly.entity_id
_entity_poly.type
_entity_poly.pdbx_seq_one_letter_code
_entity_poly.pdbx_strand_id
1 'polypeptide(L)'
;MKKIVALGVSIVLSAELAALSLHDRRFVLWAAGAAALFALVNVRQVLGADDDPPPPPSENALEESLRGWLSRTQTLIHRSESTRADWDRHLRPMLARRFAIATGQKQTKDPTAFDATGRTLFGAELWAWVNPNNVAQTGAREPGPGRATLQEILERLEQV
;
A
#
# COMPACT_ATOMS: atom_id res chain seq x y z
N MET A 1 -15.49 -16.67 16.98
CA MET A 1 -16.57 -16.59 18.00
C MET A 1 -16.08 -16.06 19.35
N LYS A 2 -15.01 -16.59 19.96
CA LYS A 2 -14.41 -16.05 21.20
C LYS A 2 -14.11 -14.53 21.17
N LYS A 3 -13.76 -14.00 19.98
CA LYS A 3 -13.37 -12.60 19.76
C LYS A 3 -14.53 -11.59 19.87
N ILE A 4 -15.72 -11.95 19.38
CA ILE A 4 -16.94 -11.13 19.50
C ILE A 4 -17.42 -11.12 20.96
N VAL A 5 -17.28 -12.27 21.64
CA VAL A 5 -17.58 -12.38 23.07
C VAL A 5 -16.62 -11.51 23.89
N ALA A 6 -15.31 -11.53 23.60
CA ALA A 6 -14.34 -10.68 24.28
C ALA A 6 -14.61 -9.17 24.07
N LEU A 7 -14.97 -8.77 22.84
CA LEU A 7 -15.35 -7.40 22.50
C LEU A 7 -16.62 -6.97 23.26
N GLY A 8 -17.64 -7.82 23.27
CA GLY A 8 -18.90 -7.56 23.98
C GLY A 8 -18.70 -7.45 25.50
N VAL A 9 -17.92 -8.36 26.09
CA VAL A 9 -17.58 -8.33 27.52
C VAL A 9 -16.79 -7.05 27.87
N SER A 10 -15.86 -6.63 27.02
CA SER A 10 -15.10 -5.38 27.24
C SER A 10 -15.98 -4.14 27.22
N ILE A 11 -16.98 -4.08 26.32
CA ILE A 11 -17.92 -2.95 26.24
C ILE A 11 -18.79 -2.88 27.50
N VAL A 12 -19.32 -4.02 27.96
CA VAL A 12 -20.16 -4.10 29.15
C VAL A 12 -19.38 -3.69 30.40
N LEU A 13 -18.16 -4.20 30.58
CA LEU A 13 -17.27 -3.81 31.69
C LEU A 13 -16.96 -2.31 31.70
N SER A 14 -16.79 -1.70 30.52
CA SER A 14 -16.51 -0.27 30.40
C SER A 14 -17.72 0.59 30.79
N ALA A 15 -18.92 0.17 30.39
CA ALA A 15 -20.16 0.85 30.74
C ALA A 15 -20.46 0.78 32.25
N GLU A 16 -20.24 -0.38 32.88
CA GLU A 16 -20.42 -0.54 34.33
C GLU A 16 -19.39 0.28 35.14
N LEU A 17 -18.11 0.27 34.75
CA LEU A 17 -17.08 1.07 35.42
C LEU A 17 -17.36 2.58 35.33
N ALA A 18 -17.86 3.04 34.18
CA ALA A 18 -18.25 4.44 33.98
C ALA A 18 -19.46 4.82 34.86
N ALA A 19 -20.46 3.94 34.95
CA ALA A 19 -21.64 4.16 35.80
C ALA A 19 -21.29 4.24 37.29
N LEU A 20 -20.34 3.41 37.76
CA LEU A 20 -19.85 3.45 39.14
C LEU A 20 -18.98 4.67 39.43
N SER A 21 -18.20 5.13 38.45
CA SER A 21 -17.30 6.28 38.60
C SER A 21 -18.02 7.64 38.59
N LEU A 22 -19.21 7.71 38.01
CA LEU A 22 -20.04 8.92 37.96
C LEU A 22 -20.65 9.30 39.33
N HIS A 23 -20.61 8.40 40.32
CA HIS A 23 -21.18 8.65 41.64
C HIS A 23 -20.34 9.56 42.54
N ASP A 24 -19.05 9.76 42.22
CA ASP A 24 -18.15 10.53 43.08
C ASP A 24 -17.14 11.34 42.23
N ARG A 25 -17.25 12.68 42.30
CA ARG A 25 -16.51 13.65 41.46
C ARG A 25 -14.98 13.48 41.53
N ARG A 26 -14.48 12.83 42.58
CA ARG A 26 -13.05 12.59 42.81
C ARG A 26 -12.44 11.55 41.86
N PHE A 27 -13.23 10.65 41.27
CA PHE A 27 -12.73 9.57 40.43
C PHE A 27 -12.79 9.83 38.92
N VAL A 28 -13.30 11.00 38.52
CA VAL A 28 -13.48 11.36 37.10
C VAL A 28 -12.16 11.31 36.30
N LEU A 29 -11.06 11.77 36.90
CA LEU A 29 -9.73 11.72 36.27
C LEU A 29 -9.20 10.30 36.09
N TRP A 30 -9.39 9.44 37.10
CA TRP A 30 -9.01 8.04 37.03
C TRP A 30 -9.87 7.26 36.02
N ALA A 31 -11.17 7.56 35.96
CA ALA A 31 -12.09 6.97 35.00
C ALA A 31 -11.73 7.36 33.55
N ALA A 32 -11.40 8.63 33.32
CA ALA A 32 -10.94 9.09 32.01
C ALA A 32 -9.61 8.42 31.59
N GLY A 33 -8.68 8.28 32.53
CA GLY A 33 -7.41 7.58 32.30
C GLY A 33 -7.61 6.11 31.95
N ALA A 34 -8.46 5.41 32.71
CA ALA A 34 -8.82 4.02 32.44
C ALA A 34 -9.47 3.87 31.06
N ALA A 35 -10.47 4.71 30.75
CA ALA A 35 -11.16 4.69 29.45
C ALA A 35 -10.19 4.89 28.27
N ALA A 36 -9.24 5.82 28.39
CA ALA A 36 -8.22 6.04 27.37
C ALA A 36 -7.29 4.82 27.19
N LEU A 37 -6.85 4.22 28.29
CA LEU A 37 -5.99 3.02 28.26
C LEU A 37 -6.73 1.83 27.61
N PHE A 38 -8.01 1.64 27.93
CA PHE A 38 -8.85 0.62 27.30
C PHE A 38 -9.11 0.88 25.82
N ALA A 39 -9.32 2.14 25.41
CA ALA A 39 -9.46 2.50 24.00
C ALA A 39 -8.18 2.18 23.22
N LEU A 40 -7.00 2.51 23.77
CA LEU A 40 -5.72 2.21 23.15
C LEU A 40 -5.47 0.70 23.02
N VAL A 41 -5.81 -0.09 24.03
CA VAL A 41 -5.68 -1.56 23.97
C VAL A 41 -6.61 -2.15 22.90
N ASN A 42 -7.85 -1.68 22.82
CA ASN A 42 -8.79 -2.13 21.78
C ASN A 42 -8.28 -1.79 20.38
N VAL A 43 -7.83 -0.56 20.16
CA VAL A 43 -7.22 -0.13 18.89
C VAL A 43 -6.03 -1.00 18.54
N ARG A 44 -5.13 -1.28 19.51
CA ARG A 44 -3.97 -2.14 19.30
C ARG A 44 -4.36 -3.59 18.97
N GLN A 45 -5.42 -4.12 19.58
CA GLN A 45 -5.91 -5.47 19.28
C GLN A 45 -6.56 -5.55 17.89
N VAL A 46 -7.25 -4.51 17.44
CA VAL A 46 -7.82 -4.45 16.08
C VAL A 46 -6.72 -4.30 15.03
N LEU A 47 -5.72 -3.45 15.27
CA LEU A 47 -4.62 -3.24 14.33
C LEU A 47 -3.61 -4.39 14.32
N GLY A 48 -3.37 -5.05 15.46
CA GLY A 48 -2.43 -6.18 15.58
C GLY A 48 -3.05 -7.54 15.24
N ALA A 49 -4.32 -7.60 14.86
CA ALA A 49 -5.02 -8.85 14.56
C ALA A 49 -4.71 -9.44 13.17
N ASP A 50 -4.05 -8.68 12.29
CA ASP A 50 -3.58 -9.18 10.99
C ASP A 50 -2.18 -9.84 11.06
N ASP A 51 -1.51 -9.79 12.22
CA ASP A 51 -0.31 -10.60 12.50
C ASP A 51 -0.73 -12.00 12.96
N ASP A 52 -1.24 -12.81 12.03
CA ASP A 52 -1.22 -14.26 12.24
C ASP A 52 0.27 -14.64 12.43
N PRO A 53 0.66 -15.32 13.52
CA PRO A 53 2.06 -15.71 13.71
C PRO A 53 2.49 -16.50 12.47
N PRO A 54 3.59 -16.09 11.80
CA PRO A 54 3.98 -16.73 10.56
C PRO A 54 4.10 -18.23 10.81
N PRO A 55 3.54 -19.08 9.92
CA PRO A 55 3.68 -20.53 10.06
C PRO A 55 5.17 -20.85 10.23
N PRO A 56 5.51 -21.88 11.03
CA PRO A 56 6.90 -22.25 11.23
C PRO A 56 7.59 -22.34 9.87
N PRO A 57 8.74 -21.67 9.68
CA PRO A 57 9.39 -21.63 8.39
C PRO A 57 9.64 -23.06 7.96
N SER A 58 8.99 -23.48 6.86
CA SER A 58 9.32 -24.75 6.24
C SER A 58 10.79 -24.73 5.85
N GLU A 59 11.47 -25.88 5.87
CA GLU A 59 12.87 -25.98 5.46
C GLU A 59 13.10 -25.38 4.05
N ASN A 60 12.05 -25.33 3.24
CA ASN A 60 12.03 -24.77 1.89
C ASN A 60 11.41 -23.37 1.78
N ALA A 61 11.10 -22.68 2.88
CA ALA A 61 10.43 -21.37 2.84
C ALA A 61 11.27 -20.32 2.11
N LEU A 62 12.60 -20.34 2.32
CA LEU A 62 13.52 -19.48 1.61
C LEU A 62 13.53 -19.81 0.11
N GLU A 63 13.62 -21.09 -0.24
CA GLU A 63 13.61 -21.52 -1.64
C GLU A 63 12.31 -21.14 -2.36
N GLU A 64 11.17 -21.33 -1.70
CA GLU A 64 9.87 -20.98 -2.25
C GLU A 64 9.73 -19.46 -2.42
N SER A 65 10.24 -18.68 -1.46
CA SER A 65 10.27 -17.22 -1.57
C SER A 65 11.12 -16.73 -2.75
N LEU A 66 12.28 -17.35 -2.98
CA LEU A 66 13.17 -17.04 -4.09
C LEU A 66 12.55 -17.45 -5.43
N ARG A 67 11.92 -18.63 -5.49
CA ARG A 67 11.22 -19.12 -6.69
C ARG A 67 10.04 -18.22 -7.07
N GLY A 68 9.27 -17.79 -6.07
CA GLY A 68 8.19 -16.82 -6.24
C GLY A 68 8.69 -15.42 -6.62
N TRP A 69 9.85 -14.98 -6.10
CA TRP A 69 10.48 -13.74 -6.55
C TRP A 69 10.96 -13.84 -8.00
N LEU A 70 11.66 -14.91 -8.36
CA LEU A 70 12.18 -15.14 -9.71
C LEU A 70 11.05 -15.18 -10.75
N SER A 71 9.98 -15.93 -10.49
CA SER A 71 8.81 -16.02 -11.37
C SER A 71 8.16 -14.65 -11.60
N ARG A 72 8.01 -13.84 -10.55
CA ARG A 72 7.46 -12.48 -10.65
C ARG A 72 8.38 -11.56 -11.44
N THR A 73 9.69 -11.62 -11.21
CA THR A 73 10.68 -10.81 -11.94
C THR A 73 10.74 -11.19 -13.42
N GLN A 74 10.74 -12.48 -13.75
CA GLN A 74 10.70 -12.95 -15.15
C GLN A 74 9.41 -12.49 -15.86
N THR A 75 8.28 -12.54 -15.17
CA THR A 75 7.01 -12.04 -15.70
C THR A 75 7.05 -10.54 -15.98
N LEU A 76 7.63 -9.75 -15.06
CA LEU A 76 7.82 -8.31 -15.25
C LEU A 76 8.74 -8.00 -16.43
N ILE A 77 9.87 -8.71 -16.52
CA ILE A 77 10.84 -8.59 -17.61
C ILE A 77 10.17 -8.89 -18.95
N HIS A 78 9.51 -10.04 -19.07
CA HIS A 78 8.85 -10.45 -20.31
C HIS A 78 7.81 -9.41 -20.76
N ARG A 79 7.03 -8.85 -19.83
CA ARG A 79 6.04 -7.80 -20.15
C ARG A 79 6.69 -6.47 -20.56
N SER A 80 7.85 -6.13 -20.00
CA SER A 80 8.58 -4.92 -20.39
C SER A 80 9.14 -4.99 -21.81
N GLU A 81 9.42 -6.21 -22.29
CA GLU A 81 10.00 -6.50 -23.61
C GLU A 81 8.96 -6.88 -24.67
N SER A 82 7.70 -7.02 -24.27
CA SER A 82 6.59 -7.36 -25.17
C SER A 82 6.09 -6.11 -25.90
N THR A 83 4.78 -5.92 -25.92
CA THR A 83 4.12 -4.88 -26.70
C THR A 83 3.83 -3.64 -25.85
N ARG A 84 3.64 -2.50 -26.52
CA ARG A 84 3.14 -1.29 -25.89
C ARG A 84 1.79 -1.50 -25.18
N ALA A 85 0.91 -2.35 -25.74
CA ALA A 85 -0.36 -2.68 -25.11
C ALA A 85 -0.18 -3.43 -23.78
N ASP A 86 0.81 -4.34 -23.69
CA ASP A 86 1.12 -5.04 -22.43
C ASP A 86 1.69 -4.10 -21.37
N TRP A 87 2.51 -3.14 -21.79
CA TRP A 87 3.01 -2.06 -20.94
C TRP A 87 1.86 -1.23 -20.36
N ASP A 88 0.97 -0.74 -21.22
CA ASP A 88 -0.15 0.11 -20.82
C ASP A 88 -1.14 -0.60 -19.89
N ARG A 89 -1.33 -1.91 -20.07
CA ARG A 89 -2.24 -2.71 -19.22
C ARG A 89 -1.66 -3.04 -17.85
N HIS A 90 -0.36 -3.33 -17.74
CA HIS A 90 0.22 -3.88 -16.51
C HIS A 90 1.30 -3.00 -15.85
N LEU A 91 2.18 -2.38 -16.63
CA LEU A 91 3.32 -1.64 -16.11
C LEU A 91 2.96 -0.19 -15.80
N ARG A 92 2.26 0.50 -16.71
CA ARG A 92 1.87 1.91 -16.53
C ARG A 92 1.05 2.16 -15.25
N PRO A 93 0.01 1.37 -14.91
CA PRO A 93 -0.75 1.59 -13.68
C PRO A 93 0.11 1.39 -12.42
N MET A 94 1.03 0.41 -12.45
CA MET A 94 1.95 0.12 -11.36
C MET A 94 2.94 1.28 -11.16
N LEU A 95 3.55 1.77 -12.24
CA LEU A 95 4.49 2.90 -12.22
C LEU A 95 3.82 4.19 -11.74
N ALA A 96 2.65 4.52 -12.28
CA ALA A 96 1.89 5.71 -11.88
C ALA A 96 1.53 5.67 -10.38
N ARG A 97 1.13 4.50 -9.87
CA ARG A 97 0.84 4.31 -8.44
C ARG A 97 2.09 4.47 -7.58
N ARG A 98 3.23 3.89 -7.99
CA ARG A 98 4.50 4.05 -7.26
C ARG A 98 4.97 5.50 -7.25
N PHE A 99 4.90 6.19 -8.39
CA PHE A 99 5.21 7.61 -8.49
C PHE A 99 4.32 8.45 -7.57
N ALA A 100 3.01 8.20 -7.54
CA ALA A 100 2.08 8.91 -6.66
C ALA A 100 2.39 8.70 -5.17
N ILE A 101 2.84 7.51 -4.79
CA ILE A 101 3.26 7.20 -3.42
C ILE A 101 4.57 7.90 -3.08
N ALA A 102 5.58 7.81 -3.97
CA ALA A 102 6.91 8.39 -3.75
C ALA A 102 6.85 9.93 -3.67
N THR A 103 6.11 10.58 -4.55
CA THR A 103 6.00 12.05 -4.59
C THR A 103 4.91 12.63 -3.68
N GLY A 104 4.02 11.79 -3.14
CA GLY A 104 2.83 12.23 -2.40
C GLY A 104 1.77 12.95 -3.26
N GLN A 105 2.01 13.11 -4.56
CA GLN A 105 1.08 13.78 -5.48
C GLN A 105 -0.02 12.82 -5.93
N LYS A 106 -1.27 13.28 -5.85
CA LYS A 106 -2.43 12.50 -6.31
C LYS A 106 -2.98 13.09 -7.60
N GLN A 107 -3.02 12.29 -8.65
CA GLN A 107 -3.60 12.67 -9.94
C GLN A 107 -5.05 13.18 -9.80
N THR A 108 -5.86 12.58 -8.93
CA THR A 108 -7.27 12.97 -8.73
C THR A 108 -7.44 14.33 -8.06
N LYS A 109 -6.41 14.82 -7.35
CA LYS A 109 -6.46 16.12 -6.65
C LYS A 109 -6.01 17.25 -7.56
N ASP A 110 -4.90 17.05 -8.26
CA ASP A 110 -4.37 18.03 -9.22
C ASP A 110 -3.66 17.31 -10.38
N PRO A 111 -4.36 17.10 -11.50
CA PRO A 111 -3.78 16.46 -12.68
C PRO A 111 -2.63 17.26 -13.31
N THR A 112 -2.65 18.59 -13.18
CA THR A 112 -1.66 19.47 -13.81
C THR A 112 -0.35 19.48 -13.03
N ALA A 113 -0.42 19.58 -11.70
CA ALA A 113 0.75 19.45 -10.84
C ALA A 113 1.36 18.05 -10.91
N PHE A 114 0.52 17.01 -11.03
CA PHE A 114 0.99 15.64 -11.21
C PHE A 114 1.79 15.47 -12.50
N ASP A 115 1.29 15.99 -13.63
CA ASP A 115 1.98 15.95 -14.93
C ASP A 115 3.27 16.78 -14.93
N ALA A 116 3.24 17.98 -14.36
CA ALA A 116 4.41 18.86 -14.25
C ALA A 116 5.52 18.24 -13.38
N THR A 117 5.16 17.66 -12.24
CA THR A 117 6.09 16.96 -11.35
C THR A 117 6.72 15.75 -12.06
N GLY A 118 5.89 14.97 -12.78
CA GLY A 118 6.34 13.84 -13.57
C GLY A 118 7.35 14.22 -14.65
N ARG A 119 7.07 15.27 -15.42
CA ARG A 119 8.00 15.78 -16.44
C ARG A 119 9.30 16.32 -15.83
N THR A 120 9.23 16.92 -14.65
CA THR A 120 10.41 17.46 -13.96
C THR A 120 11.32 16.33 -13.47
N LEU A 121 10.75 15.24 -12.95
CA LEU A 121 11.50 14.10 -12.42
C LEU A 121 12.06 13.20 -13.54
N PHE A 122 11.24 12.85 -14.51
CA PHE A 122 11.57 11.85 -15.52
C PHE A 122 12.00 12.46 -16.88
N GLY A 123 11.68 13.73 -17.14
CA GLY A 123 11.75 14.29 -18.49
C GLY A 123 10.57 13.86 -19.36
N ALA A 124 10.42 14.47 -20.53
CA ALA A 124 9.25 14.26 -21.40
C ALA A 124 9.15 12.84 -21.96
N GLU A 125 10.28 12.22 -22.32
CA GLU A 125 10.30 10.90 -22.96
C GLU A 125 9.94 9.77 -21.99
N LEU A 126 10.57 9.71 -20.81
CA LEU A 126 10.25 8.70 -19.80
C LEU A 126 8.87 8.93 -19.19
N TRP A 127 8.48 10.19 -19.00
CA TRP A 127 7.15 10.51 -18.47
C TRP A 127 6.04 10.00 -19.38
N ALA A 128 6.24 9.97 -20.71
CA ALA A 128 5.27 9.42 -21.64
C ALA A 128 4.91 7.95 -21.33
N TRP A 129 5.81 7.18 -20.71
CA TRP A 129 5.60 5.77 -20.35
C TRP A 129 5.04 5.56 -18.94
N VAL A 130 5.16 6.55 -18.06
CA VAL A 130 4.61 6.53 -16.69
C VAL A 130 3.23 7.17 -16.61
N ASN A 131 2.98 8.21 -17.43
CA ASN A 131 1.77 9.02 -17.36
C ASN A 131 0.50 8.16 -17.57
N PRO A 132 -0.39 8.02 -16.59
CA PRO A 132 -1.58 7.18 -16.72
C PRO A 132 -2.53 7.60 -17.84
N ASN A 133 -2.45 8.85 -18.32
CA ASN A 133 -3.32 9.36 -19.38
C ASN A 133 -2.82 9.06 -20.80
N ASN A 134 -1.56 8.63 -20.98
CA ASN A 134 -0.96 8.40 -22.29
C ASN A 134 -1.10 6.94 -22.75
N VAL A 135 -2.33 6.42 -22.78
CA VAL A 135 -2.64 5.03 -23.19
C VAL A 135 -2.95 4.97 -24.69
N ALA A 136 -2.27 4.09 -25.41
CA ALA A 136 -2.54 3.87 -26.83
C ALA A 136 -3.63 2.80 -27.01
N GLN A 137 -4.78 3.16 -27.61
CA GLN A 137 -5.88 2.21 -27.83
C GLN A 137 -5.58 1.17 -28.92
N THR A 138 -4.64 1.45 -29.83
CA THR A 138 -4.32 0.63 -31.01
C THR A 138 -2.89 0.06 -31.01
N GLY A 139 -2.12 0.26 -29.93
CA GLY A 139 -0.70 -0.10 -29.83
C GLY A 139 -0.39 -1.60 -29.67
N ALA A 140 -1.31 -2.51 -30.02
CA ALA A 140 -1.16 -3.96 -29.82
C ALA A 140 0.01 -4.58 -30.59
N ARG A 141 0.51 -3.90 -31.64
CA ARG A 141 1.64 -4.36 -32.46
C ARG A 141 2.87 -3.45 -32.36
N GLU A 142 2.77 -2.35 -31.61
CA GLU A 142 3.92 -1.48 -31.41
C GLU A 142 4.87 -2.13 -30.39
N PRO A 143 6.19 -2.12 -30.67
CA PRO A 143 7.17 -2.57 -29.69
C PRO A 143 7.05 -1.72 -28.43
N GLY A 144 7.10 -2.38 -27.26
CA GLY A 144 7.16 -1.68 -25.99
C GLY A 144 8.45 -0.87 -25.83
N PRO A 145 8.52 0.00 -24.82
CA PRO A 145 9.72 0.81 -24.56
C PRO A 145 10.96 0.00 -24.14
N GLY A 146 10.79 -1.29 -23.86
CA GLY A 146 11.86 -2.22 -23.53
C GLY A 146 12.34 -2.12 -22.08
N ARG A 147 13.23 -3.05 -21.72
CA ARG A 147 13.76 -3.19 -20.36
C ARG A 147 14.60 -1.99 -19.92
N ALA A 148 15.42 -1.43 -20.82
CA ALA A 148 16.30 -0.30 -20.49
C ALA A 148 15.48 0.92 -19.98
N THR A 149 14.37 1.23 -20.65
CA THR A 149 13.46 2.31 -20.25
C THR A 149 12.80 2.01 -18.90
N LEU A 150 12.38 0.77 -18.65
CA LEU A 150 11.85 0.38 -17.34
C LEU A 150 12.87 0.57 -16.24
N GLN A 151 14.11 0.14 -16.47
CA GLN A 151 15.20 0.27 -15.51
C GLN A 151 15.46 1.75 -15.18
N GLU A 152 15.56 2.62 -16.18
CA GLU A 152 15.80 4.05 -15.95
C GLU A 152 14.66 4.72 -15.16
N ILE A 153 13.40 4.36 -15.45
CA ILE A 153 12.25 4.86 -14.68
C ILE A 153 12.34 4.42 -13.21
N LEU A 154 12.70 3.16 -12.97
CA LEU A 154 12.80 2.62 -11.62
C LEU A 154 13.97 3.25 -10.84
N GLU A 155 15.13 3.43 -11.47
CA GLU A 155 16.29 4.09 -10.86
C GLU A 155 15.96 5.53 -10.44
N ARG A 156 15.24 6.29 -11.28
CA ARG A 156 14.81 7.64 -10.91
C ARG A 156 13.76 7.65 -9.82
N LEU A 157 12.86 6.66 -9.78
CA LEU A 157 11.88 6.52 -8.71
C LEU A 157 12.54 6.20 -7.35
N GLU A 158 13.68 5.52 -7.34
CA GLU A 158 14.43 5.22 -6.12
C GLU A 158 15.19 6.43 -5.56
N GLN A 159 15.50 7.41 -6.41
CA GLN A 159 16.24 8.62 -6.02
C GLN A 159 15.35 9.75 -5.45
N VAL A 160 14.03 9.55 -5.39
CA VAL A 160 13.05 10.51 -4.83
C VAL A 160 12.77 10.20 -3.38
#